data_AF-A0A1I5F6T4-F1
#
_entry.id   AF-A0A1I5F6T4-F1
#
_cell.length_a   1.000
_cell.length_b   1.000
_cell.length_c   1.000
_cell.angle_alpha   90.00
_cell.angle_beta   90.00
_cell.angle_gamma   90.00
#
_symmetry.space_group_name_H-M   'P 1'
#
loop_
_entity.id
_entity.type
_entity.pdbx_description
1 polymer ?
#
loop_
_entity_poly.entity_id
_entity_poly.type
_entity_poly.pdbx_seq_one_letter_code
_entity_poly.pdbx_strand_id
1 'polypeptide(L)'
;MTDMTIETALSEELHRIAPDIGLEDIDRTQDLREKFDIDSMDFLTLVTALAYATGGVSPYSVSQARNDWALHLGRSPGRQLELAERAQANALKVTSCAASALTGQTTVEPFTARAHDHRFAHAAWANPPFNLWKQGFLAVQDWWEHATDTMRGLDPQDAERTRFQLRQMLDLMSPSNFA
;
A
#
# COMPACT_ATOMS: atom_id res chain seq x y z
N MET A 1 -6.16 -5.13 6.49
CA MET A 1 -6.06 -6.13 7.58
C MET A 1 -6.88 -5.57 8.71
N THR A 2 -8.04 -6.17 8.97
CA THR A 2 -9.08 -5.70 9.90
C THR A 2 -8.65 -5.91 11.35
N ASP A 3 -9.18 -5.13 12.30
CA ASP A 3 -8.96 -5.32 13.75
C ASP A 3 -9.13 -6.80 14.17
N MET A 4 -10.04 -7.50 13.49
CA MET A 4 -10.29 -8.94 13.64
C MET A 4 -9.05 -9.82 13.47
N THR A 5 -8.10 -9.50 12.58
CA THR A 5 -6.87 -10.31 12.39
C THR A 5 -5.90 -10.16 13.56
N ILE A 6 -5.84 -8.96 14.15
CA ILE A 6 -4.98 -8.68 15.30
C ILE A 6 -5.58 -9.32 16.54
N GLU A 7 -6.90 -9.22 16.71
CA GLU A 7 -7.62 -9.85 17.83
C GLU A 7 -7.54 -11.38 17.77
N THR A 8 -7.65 -11.98 16.58
CA THR A 8 -7.44 -13.43 16.42
C THR A 8 -6.01 -13.85 16.74
N ALA A 9 -5.00 -13.15 16.22
CA ALA A 9 -3.60 -13.48 16.49
C ALA A 9 -3.22 -13.27 17.97
N LEU A 10 -3.78 -12.23 18.61
CA LEU A 10 -3.63 -11.97 20.03
C LEU A 10 -4.31 -13.06 20.87
N SER A 11 -5.52 -13.47 20.49
CA SER A 11 -6.28 -14.54 21.17
C SER A 11 -5.53 -15.87 21.14
N GLU A 12 -5.09 -16.29 19.94
CA GLU A 12 -4.42 -17.58 19.74
C GLU A 12 -3.13 -17.66 20.54
N GLU A 13 -2.33 -16.58 20.52
CA GLU A 13 -1.05 -16.58 21.19
C GLU A 13 -1.18 -16.41 22.71
N LEU A 14 -2.12 -15.59 23.17
CA LEU A 14 -2.40 -15.46 24.59
C LEU A 14 -2.92 -16.78 25.16
N HIS A 15 -3.80 -17.48 24.44
CA HIS A 15 -4.27 -18.80 24.85
C HIS A 15 -3.15 -19.85 24.87
N ARG A 16 -2.12 -19.71 24.02
CA ARG A 16 -0.94 -20.58 24.01
C ARG A 16 -0.03 -20.37 25.22
N ILE A 17 0.10 -19.12 25.68
CA ILE A 17 1.00 -18.72 26.76
C ILE A 17 0.30 -18.80 28.13
N ALA A 18 -0.96 -18.42 28.17
CA ALA A 18 -1.79 -18.35 29.38
C ALA A 18 -3.23 -18.80 29.06
N PRO A 19 -3.48 -20.12 29.02
CA PRO A 19 -4.75 -20.70 28.54
C PRO A 19 -5.98 -20.33 29.39
N ASP A 20 -5.74 -19.89 30.63
CA ASP A 20 -6.79 -19.53 31.59
C ASP A 20 -7.25 -18.05 31.49
N ILE A 21 -6.66 -17.25 30.58
CA ILE A 21 -6.97 -15.82 30.41
C ILE A 21 -7.89 -15.61 29.21
N GLY A 22 -9.11 -15.11 29.45
CA GLY A 22 -10.01 -14.63 28.39
C GLY A 22 -9.62 -13.23 27.89
N LEU A 23 -9.83 -12.95 26.61
CA LEU A 23 -9.61 -11.61 26.03
C LEU A 23 -10.47 -10.54 26.72
N GLU A 24 -11.63 -10.93 27.23
CA GLU A 24 -12.57 -10.10 28.01
C GLU A 24 -12.02 -9.64 29.37
N ASP A 25 -11.03 -10.36 29.93
CA ASP A 25 -10.45 -10.05 31.25
C ASP A 25 -9.26 -9.09 31.16
N ILE A 26 -8.83 -8.76 29.93
CA ILE A 26 -7.70 -7.87 29.66
C ILE A 26 -8.11 -6.41 29.88
N ASP A 27 -7.55 -5.81 30.94
CA ASP A 27 -7.66 -4.37 31.16
C ASP A 27 -6.53 -3.66 30.39
N ARG A 28 -6.91 -2.91 29.34
CA ARG A 28 -5.99 -2.18 28.46
C ARG A 28 -5.24 -1.03 29.14
N THR A 29 -5.60 -0.69 30.38
CA THR A 29 -5.01 0.40 31.14
C THR A 29 -3.97 -0.06 32.18
N GLN A 30 -3.83 -1.37 32.38
CA GLN A 30 -2.90 -1.96 33.36
C GLN A 30 -1.79 -2.75 32.67
N ASP A 31 -0.64 -2.91 33.33
CA ASP A 31 0.45 -3.76 32.82
C ASP A 31 0.01 -5.23 32.90
N LEU A 32 -0.06 -5.87 31.73
CA LEU A 32 -0.44 -7.28 31.59
C LEU A 32 0.48 -8.21 32.37
N ARG A 33 1.77 -7.86 32.50
CA ARG A 33 2.74 -8.69 33.23
C ARG A 33 2.45 -8.70 34.72
N GLU A 34 2.08 -7.56 35.27
CA GLU A 34 1.74 -7.44 36.70
C GLU A 34 0.38 -8.07 37.00
N LYS A 35 -0.60 -7.90 36.10
CA LYS A 35 -1.96 -8.42 36.32
C LYS A 35 -2.05 -9.95 36.21
N PHE A 36 -1.27 -10.54 35.30
CA PHE A 36 -1.39 -11.95 34.93
C PHE A 36 -0.15 -12.78 35.27
N ASP A 37 0.79 -12.22 36.03
CA ASP A 37 2.06 -12.86 36.43
C ASP A 37 2.82 -13.48 35.25
N ILE A 38 2.76 -12.81 34.08
CA ILE A 38 3.41 -13.27 32.86
C ILE A 38 4.90 -12.97 32.99
N ASP A 39 5.74 -14.00 32.88
CA ASP A 39 7.18 -13.82 32.95
C ASP A 39 7.72 -13.03 31.74
N SER A 40 8.96 -12.54 31.86
CA SER A 40 9.57 -11.71 30.81
C SER A 40 9.80 -12.45 29.49
N MET A 41 9.95 -13.78 29.51
CA MET A 41 10.15 -14.58 28.29
C MET A 41 8.82 -14.85 27.59
N ASP A 42 7.76 -15.11 28.34
CA ASP A 42 6.41 -15.32 27.84
C ASP A 42 5.84 -14.01 27.26
N PHE A 43 6.08 -12.89 27.93
CA PHE A 43 5.74 -11.57 27.39
C PHE A 43 6.49 -11.27 26.10
N LEU A 44 7.79 -11.58 26.04
CA LEU A 44 8.58 -11.40 24.82
C LEU A 44 8.06 -12.29 23.69
N THR A 45 7.68 -13.53 24.00
CA THR A 45 7.11 -14.48 23.05
C THR A 45 5.80 -13.93 22.45
N LEU A 46 4.89 -13.42 23.29
CA LEU A 46 3.65 -12.76 22.86
C LEU A 46 3.93 -11.56 21.94
N VAL A 47 4.86 -10.68 22.33
CA VAL A 47 5.25 -9.51 21.53
C VAL A 47 5.87 -9.93 20.19
N THR A 48 6.69 -10.98 20.18
CA THR A 48 7.31 -11.48 18.94
C THR A 48 6.31 -12.13 18.02
N ALA A 49 5.35 -12.91 18.52
CA ALA A 49 4.29 -13.50 17.71
C ALA A 49 3.37 -12.43 17.10
N LEU A 50 3.01 -11.40 17.89
CA LEU A 50 2.31 -10.22 17.38
C LEU A 50 3.16 -9.48 16.34
N ALA A 51 4.47 -9.32 16.56
CA ALA A 51 5.38 -8.76 15.59
C ALA A 51 5.46 -9.60 14.31
N TYR A 52 5.51 -10.93 14.38
CA TYR A 52 5.48 -11.81 13.21
C TYR A 52 4.14 -11.75 12.48
N ALA A 53 3.03 -11.75 13.22
CA ALA A 53 1.69 -11.59 12.66
C ALA A 53 1.48 -10.23 11.99
N THR A 54 2.25 -9.21 12.41
CA THR A 54 2.21 -7.84 11.86
C THR A 54 3.41 -7.50 10.97
N GLY A 55 4.34 -8.44 10.74
CA GLY A 55 5.58 -8.22 9.98
C GLY A 55 6.58 -7.23 10.63
N GLY A 56 6.49 -6.98 11.94
CA GLY A 56 7.36 -6.06 12.70
C GLY A 56 6.96 -4.59 12.58
N VAL A 57 5.84 -4.30 11.91
CA VAL A 57 5.34 -2.94 11.70
C VAL A 57 4.02 -2.81 12.44
N SER A 58 3.94 -1.88 13.40
CA SER A 58 2.68 -1.59 14.06
C SER A 58 1.62 -1.21 13.01
N PRO A 59 0.45 -1.88 12.95
CA PRO A 59 -0.65 -1.51 12.04
C PRO A 59 -1.06 -0.04 12.19
N TYR A 60 -0.84 0.52 13.38
CA TYR A 60 -1.00 1.93 13.68
C TYR A 60 -0.01 2.81 12.90
N SER A 61 1.28 2.46 12.86
CA SER A 61 2.29 3.27 12.15
C SER A 61 2.11 3.24 10.63
N VAL A 62 1.63 2.11 10.08
CA VAL A 62 1.24 2.01 8.66
C VAL A 62 0.12 3.00 8.35
N SER A 63 -0.92 2.99 9.18
CA SER A 63 -2.10 3.83 8.98
C SER A 63 -1.81 5.31 9.25
N GLN A 64 -0.93 5.60 10.21
CA GLN A 64 -0.52 6.96 10.57
C GLN A 64 0.14 7.68 9.40
N ALA A 65 1.18 7.10 8.79
CA ALA A 65 1.89 7.74 7.67
C ALA A 65 0.95 8.06 6.50
N ARG A 66 0.01 7.15 6.18
CA ARG A 66 -1.00 7.37 5.14
C ARG A 66 -1.98 8.48 5.51
N ASN A 67 -2.43 8.50 6.76
CA ASN A 67 -3.35 9.54 7.24
C ASN A 67 -2.68 10.92 7.23
N ASP A 68 -1.43 11.01 7.68
CA ASP A 68 -0.66 12.25 7.66
C ASP A 68 -0.45 12.73 6.22
N TRP A 69 -0.07 11.84 5.30
CA TRP A 69 -0.02 12.15 3.87
C TRP A 69 -1.37 12.67 3.35
N ALA A 70 -2.48 12.00 3.65
CA ALA A 70 -3.81 12.40 3.18
C ALA A 70 -4.25 13.77 3.74
N LEU A 71 -3.94 14.02 5.02
CA LEU A 71 -4.21 15.28 5.70
C LEU A 71 -3.39 16.44 5.12
N HIS A 72 -2.12 16.20 4.77
CA HIS A 72 -1.27 17.17 4.10
C HIS A 72 -1.75 17.45 2.68
N LEU A 73 -2.07 16.41 1.92
CA LEU A 73 -2.61 16.54 0.57
C LEU A 73 -3.94 17.31 0.59
N GLY A 74 -4.84 16.99 1.51
CA GLY A 74 -6.14 17.64 1.69
C GLY A 74 -6.03 19.14 2.00
N ARG A 75 -4.94 19.58 2.61
CA ARG A 75 -4.66 20.98 2.95
C ARG A 75 -3.75 21.70 1.96
N SER A 76 -3.37 21.04 0.86
CA SER A 76 -2.43 21.56 -0.14
C SER A 76 -3.12 21.78 -1.49
N PRO A 77 -3.90 22.87 -1.67
CA PRO A 77 -4.66 23.10 -2.90
C PRO A 77 -3.78 23.17 -4.16
N GLY A 78 -2.56 23.71 -4.07
CA GLY A 78 -1.62 23.71 -5.20
C GLY A 78 -1.20 22.30 -5.62
N ARG A 79 -0.96 21.40 -4.64
CA ARG A 79 -0.63 19.99 -4.91
C ARG A 79 -1.82 19.23 -5.48
N GLN A 80 -3.04 19.55 -5.03
CA GLN A 80 -4.26 18.98 -5.60
C GLN A 80 -4.43 19.37 -7.06
N LEU A 81 -4.20 20.65 -7.41
CA LEU A 81 -4.27 21.11 -8.80
C LEU A 81 -3.21 20.44 -9.67
N GLU A 82 -1.97 20.37 -9.19
CA GLU A 82 -0.87 19.67 -9.86
C GLU A 82 -1.21 18.19 -10.15
N LEU A 83 -1.81 17.50 -9.17
CA LEU A 83 -2.25 16.12 -9.34
C LEU A 83 -3.46 15.98 -10.29
N ALA A 84 -4.37 16.95 -10.30
CA ALA A 84 -5.48 16.97 -11.25
C ALA A 84 -4.97 17.16 -12.69
N GLU A 85 -4.04 18.08 -12.90
CA GLU A 85 -3.38 18.30 -14.19
C GLU A 85 -2.61 17.05 -14.66
N ARG A 86 -1.87 16.39 -13.75
CA ARG A 86 -1.18 15.13 -14.03
C ARG A 86 -2.17 14.03 -14.42
N ALA A 87 -3.28 13.88 -13.69
CA ALA A 87 -4.32 12.91 -14.00
C ALA A 87 -4.93 13.16 -15.38
N GLN A 88 -5.23 14.42 -15.71
CA GLN A 88 -5.76 14.82 -17.01
C GLN A 88 -4.76 14.52 -18.13
N ALA A 89 -3.49 14.88 -17.96
CA ALA A 89 -2.43 14.60 -18.93
C ALA A 89 -2.26 13.09 -19.15
N ASN A 90 -2.30 12.30 -18.07
CA ASN A 90 -2.19 10.85 -18.16
C ASN A 90 -3.40 10.22 -18.87
N ALA A 91 -4.61 10.69 -18.56
CA ALA A 91 -5.82 10.25 -19.24
C ALA A 91 -5.77 10.53 -20.75
N LEU A 92 -5.36 11.75 -21.15
CA LEU A 92 -5.23 12.12 -22.56
C LEU A 92 -4.24 11.22 -23.31
N LYS A 93 -3.08 10.92 -22.70
CA LYS A 93 -2.08 9.99 -23.25
C LYS A 93 -2.66 8.59 -23.48
N VAL A 94 -3.37 8.05 -22.48
CA VAL A 94 -4.00 6.71 -22.60
C VAL A 94 -5.09 6.72 -23.67
N THR A 95 -5.93 7.76 -23.73
CA THR A 95 -6.98 7.88 -24.76
C THR A 95 -6.38 8.01 -26.16
N SER A 96 -5.30 8.78 -26.35
CA SER A 96 -4.61 8.85 -27.65
C SER A 96 -4.00 7.51 -28.05
N CYS A 97 -3.46 6.76 -27.09
CA CYS A 97 -2.97 5.40 -27.30
C CYS A 97 -4.10 4.47 -27.75
N ALA A 98 -5.26 4.52 -27.08
CA ALA A 98 -6.44 3.74 -27.45
C ALA A 98 -6.97 4.08 -28.85
N ALA A 99 -7.07 5.36 -29.19
CA ALA A 99 -7.51 5.80 -30.51
C ALA A 99 -6.55 5.34 -31.62
N SER A 100 -5.25 5.38 -31.37
CA SER A 100 -4.23 4.90 -32.33
C SER A 100 -4.34 3.40 -32.55
N ALA A 101 -4.55 2.62 -31.48
CA ALA A 101 -4.74 1.17 -31.57
C ALA A 101 -5.99 0.78 -32.37
N LEU A 102 -7.08 1.54 -32.26
CA LEU A 102 -8.32 1.32 -33.01
C LEU A 102 -8.20 1.65 -34.51
N THR A 103 -7.34 2.61 -34.86
CA THR A 103 -7.14 3.05 -36.25
C THR A 103 -6.01 2.30 -36.97
N GLY A 104 -5.40 1.30 -36.32
CA GLY A 104 -4.29 0.50 -36.88
C GLY A 104 -2.99 1.29 -37.07
N GLN A 105 -2.89 2.49 -36.47
CA GLN A 105 -1.67 3.27 -36.50
C GLN A 105 -0.67 2.71 -35.48
N THR A 106 0.63 2.77 -35.82
CA THR A 106 1.69 2.42 -34.88
C THR A 106 1.56 3.28 -33.63
N THR A 107 1.20 2.63 -32.53
CA THR A 107 0.92 3.32 -31.29
C THR A 107 2.23 3.48 -30.52
N VAL A 108 2.68 4.72 -30.32
CA VAL A 108 3.79 5.00 -29.40
C VAL A 108 3.24 4.84 -27.99
N GLU A 109 3.82 3.94 -27.20
CA GLU A 109 3.44 3.72 -25.81
C GLU A 109 3.81 4.95 -24.96
N PRO A 110 2.82 5.68 -24.40
CA PRO A 110 3.11 6.91 -23.66
C PRO A 110 3.76 6.69 -22.30
N PHE A 111 3.60 5.49 -21.72
CA PHE A 111 4.23 5.09 -20.47
C PHE A 111 5.08 3.85 -20.68
N THR A 112 6.28 3.88 -20.10
CA THR A 112 7.21 2.75 -20.10
C THR A 112 7.29 2.18 -18.70
N ALA A 113 7.23 0.85 -18.59
CA ALA A 113 7.50 0.18 -17.32
C ALA A 113 8.94 0.49 -16.86
N ARG A 114 9.19 0.44 -15.55
CA ARG A 114 10.54 0.68 -15.02
C ARG A 114 11.51 -0.35 -15.61
N ALA A 115 12.79 0.02 -15.74
CA ALA A 115 13.80 -0.83 -16.38
C ALA A 115 13.95 -2.24 -15.77
N HIS A 116 13.52 -2.45 -14.53
CA HIS A 116 13.60 -3.73 -13.81
C HIS A 116 12.22 -4.35 -13.56
N ASP A 117 11.18 -3.82 -14.20
CA ASP A 117 9.81 -4.31 -14.08
C ASP A 117 9.54 -5.35 -15.18
N HIS A 118 9.66 -6.62 -14.80
CA HIS A 118 9.47 -7.75 -15.71
C HIS A 118 8.00 -8.16 -15.90
N ARG A 119 7.05 -7.52 -15.20
CA ARG A 119 5.62 -7.88 -15.23
C ARG A 119 5.00 -7.83 -16.62
N PHE A 120 5.54 -6.97 -17.48
CA PHE A 120 5.04 -6.75 -18.84
C PHE A 120 5.99 -7.28 -19.94
N ALA A 121 6.90 -8.20 -19.59
CA ALA A 121 7.93 -8.68 -20.52
C ALA A 121 7.38 -9.59 -21.64
N HIS A 122 6.25 -10.25 -21.42
CA HIS A 122 5.66 -11.15 -22.42
C HIS A 122 5.12 -10.37 -23.63
N ALA A 123 5.37 -10.86 -24.85
CA ALA A 123 5.02 -10.17 -26.09
C ALA A 123 3.52 -9.85 -26.24
N ALA A 124 2.64 -10.59 -25.56
CA ALA A 124 1.21 -10.29 -25.52
C ALA A 124 0.90 -8.87 -25.01
N TRP A 125 1.71 -8.33 -24.08
CA TRP A 125 1.56 -6.98 -23.52
C TRP A 125 1.85 -5.84 -24.49
N ALA A 126 2.37 -6.14 -25.68
CA ALA A 126 2.54 -5.17 -26.78
C ALA A 126 1.32 -5.11 -27.72
N ASN A 127 0.36 -6.04 -27.57
CA ASN A 127 -0.77 -6.17 -28.48
C ASN A 127 -2.11 -5.81 -27.79
N PRO A 128 -3.12 -5.30 -28.53
CA PRO A 128 -4.47 -5.13 -27.99
C PRO A 128 -5.09 -6.47 -27.56
N PRO A 129 -5.88 -6.49 -26.46
CA PRO A 129 -6.23 -5.38 -25.56
C PRO A 129 -5.21 -5.14 -24.43
N PHE A 130 -4.23 -6.03 -24.24
CA PHE A 130 -3.31 -6.02 -23.11
C PHE A 130 -2.43 -4.76 -23.06
N ASN A 131 -2.05 -4.22 -24.22
CA ASN A 131 -1.31 -2.97 -24.28
C ASN A 131 -2.07 -1.80 -23.63
N LEU A 132 -3.39 -1.69 -23.81
CA LEU A 132 -4.21 -0.65 -23.18
C LEU A 132 -4.34 -0.86 -21.67
N TRP A 133 -4.46 -2.11 -21.21
CA TRP A 133 -4.47 -2.42 -19.78
C TRP A 133 -3.14 -2.06 -19.13
N LYS A 134 -2.02 -2.40 -19.77
CA LYS A 134 -0.67 -1.98 -19.34
C LYS A 134 -0.57 -0.46 -19.26
N GLN A 135 -0.94 0.26 -20.33
CA GLN A 135 -0.82 1.72 -20.37
C GLN A 135 -1.71 2.40 -19.33
N GLY A 136 -2.94 1.91 -19.11
CA GLY A 136 -3.82 2.42 -18.05
C GLY A 136 -3.23 2.21 -16.65
N PHE A 137 -2.68 1.02 -16.39
CA PHE A 137 -2.03 0.72 -15.12
C PHE A 137 -0.77 1.58 -14.89
N LEU A 138 0.11 1.70 -15.89
CA LEU A 138 1.32 2.53 -15.79
C LEU A 138 0.98 4.02 -15.60
N ALA A 139 -0.11 4.51 -16.20
CA ALA A 139 -0.62 5.86 -15.99
C ALA A 139 -1.08 6.11 -14.53
N VAL A 140 -1.73 5.10 -13.92
CA VAL A 140 -2.11 5.14 -12.50
C VAL A 140 -0.88 5.08 -11.61
N GLN A 141 0.12 4.26 -11.94
CA GLN A 141 1.39 4.21 -11.21
C GLN A 141 2.14 5.54 -11.26
N ASP A 142 2.23 6.18 -12.43
CA ASP A 142 2.85 7.50 -12.59
C ASP A 142 2.16 8.55 -11.72
N TRP A 143 0.83 8.54 -11.67
CA TRP A 143 0.07 9.46 -10.82
C TRP A 143 0.34 9.24 -9.34
N TRP A 144 0.33 7.99 -8.87
CA TRP A 144 0.57 7.67 -7.45
C TRP A 144 2.02 7.92 -7.03
N GLU A 145 2.99 7.67 -7.90
CA GLU A 145 4.39 7.99 -7.64
C GLU A 145 4.58 9.50 -7.44
N HIS A 146 3.87 10.32 -8.24
CA HIS A 146 3.84 11.76 -8.06
C HIS A 146 3.06 12.17 -6.80
N ALA A 147 1.89 11.57 -6.54
CA ALA A 147 1.06 11.90 -5.38
C ALA A 147 1.75 11.63 -4.04
N THR A 148 2.61 10.60 -4.00
CA THR A 148 3.37 10.20 -2.81
C THR A 148 4.76 10.83 -2.74
N ASP A 149 5.09 11.73 -3.66
CA ASP A 149 6.33 12.48 -3.59
C ASP A 149 6.36 13.49 -2.45
N THR A 150 7.57 13.90 -2.06
CA THR A 150 7.78 14.75 -0.88
C THR A 150 6.95 16.02 -1.02
N MET A 151 6.08 16.26 -0.03
CA MET A 151 5.22 17.45 0.02
C MET A 151 5.73 18.42 1.07
N ARG A 152 5.56 19.72 0.83
CA ARG A 152 5.96 20.74 1.79
C ARG A 152 5.22 20.56 3.12
N GLY A 153 5.99 20.43 4.20
CA GLY A 153 5.46 20.28 5.56
C GLY A 153 5.14 18.86 5.98
N LEU A 154 5.16 17.87 5.07
CA LEU A 154 5.07 16.45 5.42
C LEU A 154 6.47 15.95 5.81
N ASP A 155 6.56 15.11 6.84
CA ASP A 155 7.82 14.47 7.20
C ASP A 155 8.33 13.58 6.05
N PRO A 156 9.60 13.71 5.64
CA PRO A 156 10.14 12.91 4.53
C PRO A 156 10.08 11.39 4.76
N GLN A 157 10.18 10.93 6.00
CA GLN A 157 10.11 9.51 6.34
C GLN A 157 8.68 8.98 6.15
N ASP A 158 7.66 9.77 6.51
CA ASP A 158 6.27 9.37 6.33
C ASP A 158 5.81 9.44 4.87
N ALA A 159 6.37 10.37 4.09
CA ALA A 159 6.22 10.37 2.63
C ALA A 159 6.77 9.08 2.01
N GLU A 160 7.99 8.69 2.39
CA GLU A 160 8.62 7.47 1.86
C GLU A 160 7.89 6.19 2.29
N ARG A 161 7.45 6.11 3.56
CA ARG A 161 6.61 5.00 4.03
C ARG A 161 5.32 4.88 3.22
N THR A 162 4.65 6.00 3.00
CA THR A 162 3.39 6.04 2.23
C THR A 162 3.62 5.64 0.77
N ARG A 163 4.69 6.14 0.15
CA ARG A 163 5.12 5.74 -1.20
C ARG A 163 5.34 4.24 -1.29
N PHE A 164 6.09 3.66 -0.35
CA PHE A 164 6.33 2.22 -0.32
C PHE A 164 5.03 1.44 -0.20
N GLN A 165 4.17 1.78 0.77
CA GLN A 165 2.88 1.11 0.98
C GLN A 165 1.99 1.14 -0.26
N LEU A 166 1.85 2.31 -0.90
CA LEU A 166 1.02 2.46 -2.09
C LEU A 166 1.62 1.74 -3.30
N ARG A 167 2.96 1.70 -3.43
CA ARG A 167 3.62 0.89 -4.44
C ARG A 167 3.30 -0.60 -4.25
N GLN A 168 3.41 -1.12 -3.02
CA GLN A 168 3.04 -2.51 -2.73
C GLN A 168 1.57 -2.78 -3.08
N MET A 169 0.63 -1.90 -2.68
CA MET A 169 -0.78 -2.04 -3.02
C MET A 169 -1.02 -2.06 -4.53
N LEU A 170 -0.37 -1.18 -5.30
CA LEU A 170 -0.45 -1.14 -6.76
C LEU A 170 0.16 -2.39 -7.40
N ASP A 171 1.24 -2.93 -6.82
CA ASP A 171 1.86 -4.15 -7.32
C ASP A 171 0.94 -5.37 -7.16
N LEU A 172 0.18 -5.45 -6.06
CA LEU A 172 -0.86 -6.48 -5.87
C LEU A 172 -2.00 -6.35 -6.89
N MET A 173 -2.38 -5.13 -7.24
CA MET A 173 -3.46 -4.85 -8.19
C MET A 173 -3.02 -4.87 -9.67
N SER A 174 -1.76 -5.24 -9.95
CA SER A 174 -1.23 -5.18 -11.30
C SER A 174 -1.98 -6.13 -12.25
N PRO A 175 -2.30 -5.70 -13.48
CA PRO A 175 -2.95 -6.55 -14.48
C PRO A 175 -2.19 -7.85 -14.77
N SER A 176 -0.86 -7.85 -14.61
CA SER A 176 -0.01 -9.04 -14.78
C SER A 176 -0.31 -10.17 -13.81
N ASN A 177 -0.99 -9.89 -12.70
CA ASN A 177 -1.33 -10.92 -11.71
C ASN A 177 -2.57 -11.73 -12.12
N PHE A 178 -3.30 -11.29 -13.15
CA PHE A 178 -4.57 -11.89 -13.56
C PHE A 178 -4.59 -12.37 -15.03
N ALA A 179 -3.49 -12.18 -15.77
CA ALA A 179 -3.41 -12.41 -17.22
C ALA A 179 -2.37 -13.49 -17.58
#